data_AF-A0A2A7UL81-F1
#
_entry.id   AF-A0A2A7UL81-F1
#
_cell.length_a   1.000
_cell.length_b   1.000
_cell.length_c   1.000
_cell.angle_alpha   90.00
_cell.angle_beta   90.00
_cell.angle_gamma   90.00
#
_symmetry.space_group_name_H-M   'P 1'
#
loop_
_entity.id
_entity.type
_entity.pdbx_description
1 polymer ?
#
loop_
_entity_poly.entity_id
_entity_poly.type
_entity_poly.pdbx_seq_one_letter_code
_entity_poly.pdbx_strand_id
1 'polypeptide(L)'
;MQDEVERYLAAVAHQMAMGRLQVGRNWIGPVWSLLGVGMAVATELNPIELAVCAAGVAEITPAAVTDFPCRVDEFAQSLRRRSAFVVKGGAFGVAALVSHRVHPEALRALKNRSLSYGSVIVPAVVDLAARRLHIPDNTPLIGFAVWGSVRSQARTYLPEPRLVLG
;
A
#
# COMPACT_ATOMS: atom_id res chain seq x y z
N MET A 1 21.93 -7.66 1.85
CA MET A 1 20.48 -7.89 1.61
C MET A 1 19.63 -6.99 2.50
N GLN A 2 19.79 -7.04 3.82
CA GLN A 2 19.03 -6.17 4.73
C GLN A 2 19.23 -4.67 4.43
N ASP A 3 20.45 -4.26 4.10
CA ASP A 3 20.78 -2.89 3.70
C ASP A 3 20.05 -2.40 2.43
N GLU A 4 19.67 -3.30 1.52
CA GLU A 4 18.91 -2.91 0.31
C GLU A 4 17.44 -2.73 0.61
N VAL A 5 16.87 -3.57 1.48
CA VAL A 5 15.50 -3.39 1.99
C VAL A 5 15.39 -2.06 2.73
N GLU A 6 16.37 -1.75 3.59
CA GLU A 6 16.39 -0.48 4.33
C GLU A 6 16.55 0.73 3.41
N ARG A 7 17.48 0.67 2.44
CA ARG A 7 17.63 1.72 1.42
C ARG A 7 16.36 1.94 0.61
N TYR A 8 15.71 0.86 0.18
CA TYR A 8 14.46 0.96 -0.56
C TYR A 8 13.34 1.58 0.29
N LEU A 9 13.17 1.12 1.55
CA LEU A 9 12.19 1.70 2.45
C LEU A 9 12.49 3.17 2.80
N ALA A 10 13.76 3.57 2.87
CA ALA A 10 14.14 4.97 3.02
C ALA A 10 13.72 5.81 1.80
N ALA A 11 13.87 5.29 0.58
CA ALA A 11 13.38 5.94 -0.63
C ALA A 11 11.85 6.05 -0.65
N VAL A 12 11.13 5.00 -0.22
CA VAL A 12 9.66 5.03 -0.05
C VAL A 12 9.27 6.11 0.97
N ALA A 13 9.96 6.16 2.12
CA ALA A 13 9.71 7.17 3.15
C ALA A 13 9.92 8.59 2.62
N HIS A 14 10.95 8.79 1.79
CA HIS A 14 11.20 10.06 1.12
C HIS A 14 10.05 10.43 0.17
N GLN A 15 9.56 9.51 -0.66
CA GLN A 15 8.42 9.77 -1.55
C GLN A 15 7.14 10.10 -0.76
N MET A 16 6.87 9.38 0.35
CA MET A 16 5.75 9.67 1.24
C MET A 16 5.85 11.10 1.82
N ALA A 17 7.05 11.49 2.28
CA ALA A 17 7.30 12.82 2.82
C ALA A 17 7.14 13.91 1.75
N MET A 18 7.64 13.70 0.53
CA MET A 18 7.44 14.61 -0.61
C MET A 18 5.95 14.78 -0.95
N GLY A 19 5.17 13.71 -0.86
CA GLY A 19 3.72 13.75 -0.99
C GLY A 19 2.97 14.24 0.25
N ARG A 20 3.67 14.83 1.22
CA ARG A 20 3.14 15.41 2.47
C ARG A 20 2.34 14.42 3.34
N LEU A 21 2.65 13.13 3.23
CA LEU A 21 2.12 12.14 4.16
C LEU A 21 2.84 12.24 5.50
N GLN A 22 2.12 12.01 6.59
CA GLN A 22 2.69 11.82 7.91
C GLN A 22 3.39 10.47 7.94
N VAL A 23 4.73 10.50 7.93
CA VAL A 23 5.56 9.29 7.87
C VAL A 23 5.86 8.80 9.29
N GLY A 24 5.71 7.51 9.51
CA GLY A 24 6.03 6.86 10.77
C GLY A 24 6.30 5.36 10.60
N ARG A 25 6.45 4.66 11.72
CA ARG A 25 6.53 3.20 11.75
C ARG A 25 5.57 2.67 12.80
N ASN A 26 4.86 1.60 12.46
CA ASN A 26 3.98 0.91 13.41
C ASN A 26 3.78 -0.54 13.00
N TRP A 27 3.21 -1.33 13.91
CA TRP A 27 2.73 -2.67 13.62
C TRP A 27 1.43 -2.62 12.83
N ILE A 28 1.39 -3.33 11.70
CA ILE A 28 0.18 -3.58 10.91
C ILE A 28 -0.11 -5.07 10.99
N GLY A 29 -1.01 -5.46 11.89
CA GLY A 29 -1.10 -6.83 12.36
C GLY A 29 0.26 -7.28 12.92
N PRO A 30 0.80 -8.44 12.51
CA PRO A 30 2.08 -8.96 13.01
C PRO A 30 3.31 -8.40 12.25
N VAL A 31 3.14 -7.38 11.40
CA VAL A 31 4.22 -6.90 10.49
C VAL A 31 4.64 -5.48 10.84
N TRP A 32 5.92 -5.29 11.20
CA TRP A 32 6.50 -3.97 11.43
C TRP A 32 6.65 -3.22 10.11
N SER A 33 5.92 -2.12 9.97
CA SER A 33 5.71 -1.45 8.68
C SER A 33 6.10 0.03 8.75
N LEU A 34 6.69 0.52 7.66
CA LEU A 34 6.73 1.94 7.34
C LEU A 34 5.33 2.39 6.92
N LEU A 35 4.89 3.52 7.46
CA LEU A 35 3.56 4.07 7.22
C LEU A 35 3.67 5.50 6.71
N GLY A 36 2.84 5.84 5.74
CA GLY A 36 2.53 7.20 5.34
C GLY A 36 1.03 7.41 5.41
N VAL A 37 0.56 8.32 6.27
CA VAL A 37 -0.88 8.62 6.41
C VAL A 37 -1.16 10.04 5.97
N GLY A 38 -2.21 10.24 5.17
CA GLY A 38 -2.61 11.56 4.72
C GLY A 38 -3.98 11.55 4.05
N MET A 39 -4.23 12.57 3.23
CA MET A 39 -5.50 12.73 2.52
C MET A 39 -5.29 12.44 1.03
N ALA A 40 -5.99 11.46 0.47
CA ALA A 40 -6.06 11.26 -0.98
C ALA A 40 -6.97 12.32 -1.63
N VAL A 41 -8.09 12.64 -0.98
CA VAL A 41 -9.04 13.65 -1.42
C VAL A 41 -9.45 14.49 -0.21
N ALA A 42 -9.04 15.76 -0.21
CA ALA A 42 -9.34 16.72 0.85
C ALA A 42 -10.55 17.58 0.48
N THR A 43 -11.72 16.95 0.33
CA THR A 43 -12.99 17.70 0.19
C THR A 43 -13.74 17.70 1.52
N GLU A 44 -14.41 18.82 1.82
CA GLU A 44 -15.20 18.96 3.05
C GLU A 44 -16.40 17.99 3.10
N LEU A 45 -16.91 17.58 1.93
CA LEU A 45 -18.10 16.73 1.80
C LEU A 45 -17.80 15.25 2.02
N ASN A 46 -16.65 14.76 1.52
CA ASN A 46 -16.26 13.36 1.67
C ASN A 46 -14.72 13.24 1.67
N PRO A 47 -14.08 13.46 2.83
CA PRO A 47 -12.64 13.25 2.95
C PRO A 47 -12.30 11.79 2.69
N ILE A 48 -11.31 11.55 1.84
CA ILE A 48 -10.75 10.21 1.61
C ILE A 48 -9.34 10.18 2.17
N GLU A 49 -9.16 9.35 3.18
CA GLU A 49 -7.85 9.13 3.79
C GLU A 49 -7.02 8.15 2.96
N LEU A 50 -5.71 8.34 2.98
CA LEU A 50 -4.73 7.48 2.32
C LEU A 50 -3.79 6.89 3.37
N ALA A 51 -3.69 5.57 3.39
CA ALA A 51 -2.69 4.84 4.16
C ALA A 51 -1.74 4.08 3.23
N VAL A 52 -0.48 4.50 3.14
CA VAL A 52 0.56 3.78 2.42
C VAL A 52 1.37 2.98 3.43
N CYS A 53 1.31 1.66 3.35
CA CYS A 53 1.99 0.74 4.25
C CYS A 53 3.01 -0.08 3.48
N ALA A 54 4.29 0.02 3.84
CA ALA A 54 5.38 -0.74 3.24
C ALA A 54 6.15 -1.52 4.30
N ALA A 55 6.31 -2.82 4.09
CA ALA A 55 7.00 -3.69 5.05
C ALA A 55 8.09 -4.52 4.39
N GLY A 56 9.28 -4.52 4.99
CA GLY A 56 10.33 -5.46 4.67
C GLY A 56 10.04 -6.82 5.31
N VAL A 57 10.02 -7.89 4.52
CA VAL A 57 9.82 -9.27 5.01
C VAL A 57 10.91 -10.19 4.51
N ALA A 58 11.22 -11.24 5.28
CA ALA A 58 12.25 -12.21 4.92
C ALA A 58 11.94 -12.93 3.59
N GLU A 59 10.66 -13.23 3.37
CA GLU A 59 10.15 -13.85 2.14
C GLU A 59 8.68 -13.47 1.92
N ILE A 60 8.32 -13.22 0.66
CA ILE A 60 6.94 -12.91 0.24
C ILE A 60 6.27 -14.21 -0.21
N THR A 61 5.35 -14.70 0.62
CA THR A 61 4.56 -15.91 0.36
C THR A 61 3.16 -15.57 -0.17
N PRO A 62 2.44 -16.53 -0.78
CA PRO A 62 1.05 -16.32 -1.22
C PRO A 62 0.12 -15.91 -0.08
N ALA A 63 0.33 -16.48 1.11
CA ALA A 63 -0.40 -16.13 2.32
C ALA A 63 -0.14 -14.68 2.73
N ALA A 64 1.13 -14.24 2.74
CA ALA A 64 1.47 -12.86 3.09
C ALA A 64 0.83 -11.83 2.13
N VAL A 65 0.84 -12.10 0.82
CA VAL A 65 0.20 -11.24 -0.21
C VAL A 65 -1.32 -11.20 -0.05
N THR A 66 -1.91 -12.27 0.50
CA THR A 66 -3.34 -12.35 0.78
C THR A 66 -3.67 -11.66 2.10
N ASP A 67 -2.89 -11.81 3.15
CA ASP A 67 -3.29 -11.38 4.50
C ASP A 67 -2.91 -9.93 4.78
N PHE A 68 -1.74 -9.48 4.34
CA PHE A 68 -1.25 -8.14 4.64
C PHE A 68 -2.19 -7.03 4.16
N PRO A 69 -2.81 -7.10 2.96
CA PRO A 69 -3.81 -6.12 2.55
C PRO A 69 -5.04 -6.06 3.45
N CYS A 70 -5.47 -7.17 4.06
CA CYS A 70 -6.56 -7.16 5.05
C CYS A 70 -6.17 -6.38 6.30
N ARG A 71 -4.92 -6.53 6.77
CA ARG A 71 -4.42 -5.78 7.93
C ARG A 71 -4.30 -4.28 7.64
N VAL A 72 -3.87 -3.95 6.41
CA VAL A 72 -3.85 -2.56 5.95
C VAL A 72 -5.28 -1.99 5.82
N ASP A 73 -6.25 -2.79 5.39
CA ASP A 73 -7.66 -2.38 5.36
C ASP A 73 -8.21 -2.11 6.76
N GLU A 74 -7.98 -3.01 7.72
CA GLU A 74 -8.33 -2.82 9.13
C GLU A 74 -7.71 -1.52 9.69
N PHE A 75 -6.43 -1.29 9.42
CA PHE A 75 -5.74 -0.07 9.82
C PHE A 75 -6.34 1.17 9.15
N ALA A 76 -6.51 1.17 7.83
CA ALA A 76 -7.08 2.28 7.08
C ALA A 76 -8.49 2.62 7.55
N GLN A 77 -9.28 1.63 7.95
CA GLN A 77 -10.59 1.84 8.56
C GLN A 77 -10.53 2.46 9.94
N SER A 78 -9.52 2.14 10.73
CA SER A 78 -9.33 2.75 12.05
C SER A 78 -8.97 4.24 11.97
N LEU A 79 -8.37 4.66 10.86
CA LEU A 79 -8.04 6.05 10.59
C LEU A 79 -9.29 6.88 10.27
N ARG A 80 -10.29 6.29 9.60
CA ARG A 80 -11.49 6.97 9.07
C ARG A 80 -12.10 7.89 10.12
N ARG A 81 -11.89 9.20 9.96
CA ARG A 81 -12.60 10.21 10.75
C ARG A 81 -14.10 10.11 10.50
N ARG A 82 -14.91 10.28 11.56
CA ARG A 82 -16.36 10.45 11.42
C ARG A 82 -16.62 11.70 10.57
N SER A 83 -17.22 11.54 9.40
CA SER A 83 -17.71 12.67 8.59
C SER A 83 -18.90 13.34 9.30
N ALA A 84 -19.04 14.65 9.11
CA ALA A 84 -20.12 15.48 9.65
C ALA A 84 -21.53 15.02 9.24
N PHE A 85 -21.66 14.18 8.20
CA PHE A 85 -22.94 13.74 7.64
C PHE A 85 -23.31 12.27 7.94
N VAL A 86 -22.68 11.61 8.93
CA VAL A 86 -22.97 10.20 9.30
C VAL A 86 -22.62 9.16 8.21
N VAL A 87 -22.29 9.59 6.98
CA VAL A 87 -21.74 8.76 5.92
C VAL A 87 -20.23 8.58 6.17
N LYS A 88 -19.78 7.38 6.55
CA LYS A 88 -18.35 7.07 6.74
C LYS A 88 -17.55 7.43 5.47
N GLY A 89 -16.64 8.39 5.55
CA GLY A 89 -15.81 8.82 4.41
C GLY A 89 -14.94 7.69 3.85
N GLY A 90 -14.51 7.72 2.59
CA GLY A 90 -13.76 6.61 1.98
C GLY A 90 -12.36 6.41 2.59
N ALA A 91 -11.79 5.21 2.47
CA ALA A 91 -10.40 4.93 2.85
C ALA A 91 -9.64 4.27 1.70
N PHE A 92 -8.54 4.86 1.28
CA PHE A 92 -7.62 4.28 0.31
C PHE A 92 -6.39 3.74 1.02
N GLY A 93 -5.83 2.66 0.49
CA GLY A 93 -4.57 2.16 1.00
C GLY A 93 -3.72 1.47 -0.03
N VAL A 94 -2.44 1.42 0.28
CA VAL A 94 -1.42 0.71 -0.48
C VAL A 94 -0.74 -0.25 0.48
N ALA A 95 -0.75 -1.54 0.16
CA ALA A 95 -0.19 -2.60 0.99
C ALA A 95 1.01 -3.22 0.27
N ALA A 96 2.21 -2.72 0.55
CA ALA A 96 3.44 -3.13 -0.12
C ALA A 96 4.29 -4.08 0.75
N LEU A 97 4.59 -5.25 0.21
CA LEU A 97 5.59 -6.16 0.77
C LEU A 97 6.89 -6.03 -0.02
N VAL A 98 8.02 -5.91 0.68
CA VAL A 98 9.34 -5.71 0.10
C VAL A 98 10.26 -6.86 0.50
N SER A 99 10.84 -7.55 -0.48
CA SER A 99 11.80 -8.61 -0.22
C SER A 99 12.68 -8.92 -1.43
N HIS A 100 13.78 -9.62 -1.19
CA HIS A 100 14.57 -10.30 -2.21
C HIS A 100 14.06 -11.69 -2.55
N ARG A 101 13.22 -12.28 -1.68
CA ARG A 101 12.70 -13.63 -1.85
C ARG A 101 11.21 -13.54 -2.09
N VAL A 102 10.80 -13.80 -3.32
CA VAL A 102 9.38 -13.76 -3.72
C VAL A 102 9.01 -15.12 -4.26
N HIS A 103 8.04 -15.78 -3.59
CA HIS A 103 7.52 -17.03 -4.08
C HIS A 103 6.77 -16.78 -5.40
N PRO A 104 6.99 -17.56 -6.48
CA PRO A 104 6.31 -17.34 -7.75
C PRO A 104 4.78 -17.35 -7.64
N GLU A 105 4.24 -18.18 -6.74
CA GLU A 105 2.79 -18.23 -6.47
C GLU A 105 2.27 -16.97 -5.76
N ALA A 106 3.13 -16.23 -5.06
CA ALA A 106 2.74 -14.97 -4.44
C ALA A 106 2.38 -13.92 -5.49
N LEU A 107 3.12 -13.89 -6.61
CA LEU A 107 2.79 -13.03 -7.75
C LEU A 107 1.49 -13.46 -8.46
N ARG A 108 1.18 -14.77 -8.49
CA ARG A 108 -0.10 -15.27 -9.02
C ARG A 108 -1.28 -14.96 -8.09
N ALA A 109 -1.05 -14.94 -6.78
CA ALA A 109 -2.04 -14.58 -5.78
C ALA A 109 -2.28 -13.06 -5.68
N LEU A 110 -1.34 -12.25 -6.19
CA LEU A 110 -1.42 -10.80 -6.19
C LEU A 110 -2.57 -10.31 -7.09
N LYS A 111 -3.64 -9.81 -6.46
CA LYS A 111 -4.82 -9.32 -7.17
C LYS A 111 -5.51 -8.21 -6.39
N ASN A 112 -6.08 -7.23 -7.11
CA ASN A 112 -7.00 -6.28 -6.50
C ASN A 112 -8.27 -7.02 -6.10
N ARG A 113 -8.79 -6.70 -4.92
CA ARG A 113 -10.06 -7.22 -4.41
C ARG A 113 -10.71 -6.20 -3.50
N SER A 114 -12.04 -6.11 -3.55
CA SER A 114 -12.79 -5.38 -2.53
C SER A 114 -12.66 -6.11 -1.21
N LEU A 115 -12.18 -5.44 -0.18
CA LEU A 115 -12.03 -6.01 1.16
C LEU A 115 -13.22 -5.61 2.03
N SER A 116 -13.41 -4.30 2.21
CA SER A 116 -14.50 -3.76 3.02
C SER A 116 -15.23 -2.63 2.31
N TYR A 117 -16.44 -2.34 2.79
CA TYR A 117 -17.28 -1.31 2.18
C TYR A 117 -16.68 0.10 2.35
N GLY A 118 -16.50 0.78 1.22
CA GLY A 118 -15.94 2.12 1.17
C GLY A 118 -14.42 2.19 1.42
N SER A 119 -13.71 1.07 1.30
CA SER A 119 -12.25 1.06 1.23
C SER A 119 -11.72 0.45 -0.07
N VAL A 120 -10.58 0.96 -0.53
CA VAL A 120 -9.87 0.44 -1.71
C VAL A 120 -8.41 0.28 -1.36
N ILE A 121 -7.97 -0.97 -1.25
CA ILE A 121 -6.59 -1.31 -0.93
C ILE A 121 -5.92 -1.93 -2.15
N VAL A 122 -4.87 -1.29 -2.64
CA VAL A 122 -4.02 -1.80 -3.72
C VAL A 122 -2.86 -2.58 -3.10
N PRO A 123 -2.80 -3.90 -3.27
CA PRO A 123 -1.64 -4.68 -2.85
C PRO A 123 -0.48 -4.47 -3.84
N ALA A 124 0.74 -4.51 -3.32
CA ALA A 124 1.95 -4.39 -4.11
C ALA A 124 3.03 -5.36 -3.59
N VAL A 125 3.80 -5.92 -4.52
CA VAL A 125 4.97 -6.72 -4.23
C VAL A 125 6.18 -6.03 -4.84
N VAL A 126 7.17 -5.73 -4.00
CA VAL A 126 8.44 -5.17 -4.42
C VAL A 126 9.47 -6.28 -4.38
N ASP A 127 9.83 -6.79 -5.55
CA ASP A 127 10.86 -7.79 -5.73
C ASP A 127 12.21 -7.10 -5.95
N LEU A 128 13.04 -7.07 -4.91
CA LEU A 128 14.35 -6.45 -4.95
C LEU A 128 15.38 -7.28 -5.73
N ALA A 129 15.18 -8.60 -5.85
CA ALA A 129 16.05 -9.47 -6.62
C ALA A 129 15.79 -9.32 -8.12
N ALA A 130 14.53 -9.24 -8.54
CA ALA A 130 14.14 -8.95 -9.91
C ALA A 130 14.14 -7.44 -10.25
N ARG A 131 14.43 -6.58 -9.27
CA ARG A 131 14.40 -5.11 -9.36
C ARG A 131 13.08 -4.56 -9.92
N ARG A 132 11.96 -5.16 -9.54
CA ARG A 132 10.62 -4.86 -10.09
C ARG A 132 9.57 -4.59 -9.03
N LEU A 133 8.73 -3.60 -9.32
CA LEU A 133 7.48 -3.38 -8.64
C LEU A 133 6.34 -4.13 -9.35
N HIS A 134 5.63 -4.96 -8.61
CA HIS A 134 4.44 -5.67 -9.07
C HIS A 134 3.21 -5.06 -8.41
N ILE A 135 2.34 -4.44 -9.20
CA ILE A 135 1.02 -3.98 -8.79
C ILE A 135 0.02 -4.64 -9.73
N PRO A 136 -1.04 -5.29 -9.21
CA PRO A 136 -1.93 -6.04 -10.06
C PRO A 136 -2.80 -5.11 -10.91
N ASP A 137 -2.97 -5.49 -12.17
CA ASP A 137 -3.75 -4.71 -13.14
C ASP A 137 -5.22 -5.12 -13.25
N ASN A 138 -5.62 -6.18 -12.55
CA ASN A 138 -6.99 -6.71 -12.56
C ASN A 138 -7.95 -5.76 -11.81
N THR A 139 -8.38 -4.69 -12.47
CA THR A 139 -9.31 -3.74 -11.87
C THR A 139 -10.75 -4.26 -12.00
N PRO A 140 -11.54 -4.34 -10.92
CA PRO A 140 -12.98 -4.57 -11.04
C PRO A 140 -13.64 -3.47 -11.88
N LEU A 141 -14.60 -3.81 -12.75
CA LEU A 141 -15.32 -2.84 -13.58
C LEU A 141 -16.04 -1.79 -12.71
N ILE A 142 -16.61 -2.22 -11.58
CA ILE A 142 -17.23 -1.33 -10.61
C ILE A 142 -16.13 -0.64 -9.80
N GLY A 143 -16.13 0.69 -9.81
CA GLY A 143 -15.12 1.50 -9.11
C GLY A 143 -13.79 1.61 -9.86
N PHE A 144 -13.76 1.34 -11.16
CA PHE A 144 -12.53 1.37 -11.99
C PHE A 144 -11.71 2.66 -11.82
N ALA A 145 -12.36 3.83 -11.85
CA ALA A 145 -11.69 5.12 -11.68
C ALA A 145 -11.03 5.25 -10.29
N VAL A 146 -11.68 4.73 -9.25
CA VAL A 146 -11.16 4.74 -7.87
C VAL A 146 -9.92 3.84 -7.77
N TRP A 147 -10.03 2.60 -8.27
CA TRP A 147 -8.91 1.67 -8.31
C TRP A 147 -7.72 2.20 -9.13
N GLY A 148 -7.99 2.85 -10.27
CA GLY A 148 -6.99 3.53 -11.08
C GLY A 148 -6.29 4.66 -10.31
N SER A 149 -7.05 5.48 -9.59
CA SER A 149 -6.51 6.54 -8.74
C SER A 149 -5.61 6.00 -7.63
N VAL A 150 -6.05 4.98 -6.90
CA VAL A 150 -5.23 4.37 -5.81
C VAL A 150 -4.00 3.68 -6.39
N ARG A 151 -4.10 3.03 -7.55
CA ARG A 151 -2.93 2.46 -8.24
C ARG A 151 -1.94 3.54 -8.67
N SER A 152 -2.42 4.67 -9.16
CA SER A 152 -1.56 5.82 -9.48
C SER A 152 -0.83 6.32 -8.24
N GLN A 153 -1.53 6.44 -7.11
CA GLN A 153 -0.91 6.80 -5.83
C GLN A 153 0.13 5.77 -5.41
N ALA A 154 -0.16 4.47 -5.53
CA ALA A 154 0.79 3.41 -5.24
C ALA A 154 2.08 3.56 -6.07
N ARG A 155 1.97 3.89 -7.36
CA ARG A 155 3.14 4.14 -8.23
C ARG A 155 3.90 5.42 -7.88
N THR A 156 3.23 6.43 -7.34
CA THR A 156 3.88 7.65 -6.83
C THR A 156 4.74 7.36 -5.61
N TYR A 157 4.22 6.57 -4.66
CA TYR A 157 4.90 6.32 -3.38
C TYR A 157 5.84 5.12 -3.38
N LEU A 158 5.65 4.17 -4.30
CA LEU A 158 6.51 3.01 -4.48
C LEU A 158 7.35 3.19 -5.75
N PRO A 159 8.58 3.75 -5.63
CA PRO A 159 9.46 3.87 -6.78
C PRO A 159 9.88 2.49 -7.29
N GLU A 160 10.15 2.37 -8.59
CA GLU A 160 10.70 1.13 -9.15
C GLU A 160 12.06 0.80 -8.52
N PRO A 161 12.31 -0.42 -8.01
CA PRO A 161 13.55 -0.75 -7.30
C PRO A 161 14.82 -0.50 -8.10
N ARG A 162 14.80 -0.76 -9.41
CA ARG A 162 15.87 -0.42 -10.36
C ARG A 162 16.27 1.06 -10.36
N LEU A 163 15.33 1.98 -10.10
CA LEU A 163 15.63 3.42 -10.06
C LEU A 163 16.28 3.84 -8.74
N VAL A 164 16.09 3.05 -7.67
CA VAL A 164 16.58 3.36 -6.33
C VAL A 164 17.90 2.69 -6.03
N LEU A 165 18.07 1.44 -6.48
CA LEU A 165 19.16 0.57 -6.04
C LEU A 165 20.26 0.37 -7.08
N GLY A 166 20.09 0.88 -8.31
CA GLY A 166 20.95 0.55 -9.46
C GLY A 166 20.53 -0.76 -10.10
#